data_AF-A2GJG7-F1
#
_entry.id   AF-A2GJG7-F1
#
_cell.length_a   1.000
_cell.length_b   1.000
_cell.length_c   1.000
_cell.angle_alpha   90.00
_cell.angle_beta   90.00
_cell.angle_gamma   90.00
#
_symmetry.space_group_name_H-M   'P 1'
#
loop_
_entity.id
_entity.type
_entity.pdbx_description
1 polymer ?
#
loop_
_entity_poly.entity_id
_entity_poly.type
_entity_poly.pdbx_seq_one_letter_code
_entity_poly.pdbx_strand_id
1 'polypeptide(L)'
;MIRSFIKSTKHHFSQQEDKKLRNLVAEYGIHDWISISKNMPGRNQRQCKDRWMKFLSPDINRKPFTKEEDDLIIAEYNKIGPQWVRITALLPGRSDASVKARYKLLTRTRTPRKKKICREMHKELKLEPRANFSSPEETFPALNVDLPMVDEIFDDLFGTFEIF
;
A
#
# COMPACT_ATOMS: atom_id res chain seq x y z
N MET A 1 -17.07 17.06 22.49
CA MET A 1 -17.35 15.77 21.85
C MET A 1 -16.10 15.28 21.12
N ILE A 2 -15.43 14.27 21.66
CA ILE A 2 -14.19 13.74 21.07
C ILE A 2 -14.59 12.83 19.89
N ARG A 3 -14.34 13.25 18.65
CA ARG A 3 -14.36 12.35 17.49
C ARG A 3 -13.20 11.38 17.65
N SER A 4 -13.46 10.21 18.20
CA SER A 4 -12.50 9.11 18.25
C SER A 4 -12.11 8.74 16.83
N PHE A 5 -10.86 9.04 16.45
CA PHE A 5 -10.25 8.52 15.23
C PHE A 5 -10.03 7.02 15.42
N ILE A 6 -11.05 6.23 15.09
CA ILE A 6 -10.91 4.77 14.96
C ILE A 6 -9.95 4.56 13.79
N LYS A 7 -8.67 4.29 14.09
CA LYS A 7 -7.72 3.77 13.09
C LYS A 7 -8.32 2.47 12.55
N SER A 8 -8.74 2.50 11.28
CA SER A 8 -9.17 1.29 10.56
C SER A 8 -7.99 0.32 10.52
N THR A 9 -8.00 -0.67 11.41
CA THR A 9 -7.11 -1.82 11.29
C THR A 9 -7.57 -2.58 10.05
N LYS A 10 -6.72 -2.61 9.00
CA LYS A 10 -6.99 -3.43 7.82
C LYS A 10 -7.06 -4.88 8.26
N HIS A 11 -8.27 -5.39 8.49
CA HIS A 11 -8.48 -6.76 8.94
C HIS A 11 -8.23 -7.70 7.77
N HIS A 12 -7.08 -8.38 7.78
CA HIS A 12 -6.72 -9.37 6.77
C HIS A 12 -7.55 -10.64 6.98
N PHE A 13 -7.82 -11.38 5.89
CA PHE A 13 -8.42 -12.70 5.99
C PHE A 13 -7.40 -13.71 6.49
N SER A 14 -7.76 -14.44 7.54
CA SER A 14 -7.00 -15.59 8.04
C SER A 14 -7.21 -16.82 7.14
N GLN A 15 -6.34 -17.82 7.29
CA GLN A 15 -6.47 -19.08 6.56
C GLN A 15 -7.75 -19.85 6.94
N GLN A 16 -8.18 -19.74 8.21
CA GLN A 16 -9.42 -20.34 8.69
C GLN A 16 -10.64 -19.68 8.04
N GLU A 17 -10.65 -18.35 7.97
CA GLU A 17 -11.69 -17.59 7.26
C GLU A 17 -11.70 -17.93 5.76
N ASP A 18 -10.54 -18.06 5.12
CA ASP A 18 -10.46 -18.45 3.71
C ASP A 18 -11.00 -19.87 3.48
N LYS A 19 -10.73 -20.81 4.40
CA LYS A 19 -11.28 -22.17 4.33
C LYS A 19 -12.80 -22.13 4.50
N LYS A 20 -13.30 -21.37 5.46
CA LYS A 20 -14.74 -21.20 5.68
C LYS A 20 -15.42 -20.57 4.46
N LEU A 21 -14.83 -19.52 3.89
CA LEU A 21 -15.34 -18.86 2.69
C LEU A 21 -15.37 -19.81 1.49
N ARG A 22 -14.36 -20.67 1.30
CA ARG A 22 -14.40 -21.72 0.26
C ARG A 22 -15.55 -22.69 0.43
N ASN A 23 -15.79 -23.16 1.65
CA ASN A 23 -16.89 -24.09 1.92
C ASN A 23 -18.25 -23.43 1.67
N LEU A 24 -18.44 -22.20 2.13
CA LEU A 24 -19.68 -21.46 1.92
C LEU A 24 -19.94 -21.16 0.44
N VAL A 25 -18.90 -20.83 -0.33
CA VAL A 25 -19.07 -20.65 -1.79
C VAL A 25 -19.40 -21.96 -2.49
N ALA A 26 -18.88 -23.10 -2.01
CA ALA A 26 -19.25 -24.41 -2.53
C ALA A 26 -20.71 -24.79 -2.20
N GLU A 27 -21.22 -24.34 -1.05
CA GLU A 27 -22.59 -24.62 -0.59
C GLU A 27 -23.65 -23.71 -1.24
N TYR A 28 -23.42 -22.39 -1.23
CA TYR A 28 -24.39 -21.38 -1.70
C TYR A 28 -24.15 -20.93 -3.15
N GLY A 29 -22.98 -21.22 -3.72
CA GLY A 29 -22.55 -20.74 -5.04
C GLY A 29 -21.97 -19.32 -5.02
N ILE A 30 -21.43 -18.89 -6.17
CA ILE A 30 -20.73 -17.60 -6.33
C ILE A 30 -21.65 -16.37 -6.48
N HIS A 31 -22.97 -16.56 -6.43
CA HIS A 31 -23.95 -15.49 -6.64
C HIS A 31 -24.60 -15.02 -5.34
N ASP A 32 -24.75 -15.90 -4.35
CA ASP A 32 -25.41 -15.59 -3.07
C ASP A 32 -24.44 -15.16 -1.96
N TRP A 33 -23.83 -13.99 -2.17
CA TRP A 33 -22.91 -13.42 -1.18
C TRP A 33 -23.62 -12.99 0.11
N ILE A 34 -24.93 -12.75 0.08
CA ILE A 34 -25.71 -12.34 1.26
C ILE A 34 -25.71 -13.49 2.26
N SER A 35 -26.10 -14.68 1.83
CA SER A 35 -26.11 -15.90 2.66
C SER A 35 -24.71 -16.28 3.13
N ILE A 36 -23.69 -16.13 2.27
CA ILE A 36 -22.28 -16.37 2.65
C ILE A 36 -21.86 -15.42 3.78
N SER A 37 -22.18 -14.12 3.68
CA SER A 37 -21.75 -13.14 4.69
C SER A 37 -22.44 -13.32 6.04
N LYS A 38 -23.71 -13.74 6.06
CA LYS A 38 -24.43 -14.09 7.31
C LYS A 38 -23.71 -15.19 8.09
N ASN A 39 -23.04 -16.11 7.38
CA ASN A 39 -22.26 -17.19 7.96
C ASN A 39 -20.79 -16.83 8.23
N MET A 40 -20.35 -15.60 7.94
CA MET A 40 -18.97 -15.12 8.15
C MET A 40 -18.93 -14.02 9.22
N PRO A 41 -18.73 -14.36 10.50
CA PRO A 41 -18.74 -13.37 11.58
C PRO A 41 -17.64 -12.32 11.37
N GLY A 42 -17.98 -11.05 11.56
CA GLY A 42 -17.04 -9.93 11.39
C GLY A 42 -16.72 -9.57 9.93
N ARG A 43 -17.35 -10.23 8.94
CA ARG A 43 -17.18 -9.91 7.52
C ARG A 43 -18.49 -9.52 6.86
N ASN A 44 -18.40 -8.60 5.91
CA ASN A 44 -19.55 -8.22 5.08
C ASN A 44 -19.52 -8.89 3.71
N GLN A 45 -20.66 -8.85 3.02
CA GLN A 45 -20.86 -9.38 1.67
C GLN A 45 -19.78 -8.94 0.69
N ARG A 46 -19.46 -7.64 0.69
CA ARG A 46 -18.47 -7.04 -0.19
C ARG A 46 -17.08 -7.62 0.05
N GLN A 47 -16.66 -7.73 1.30
CA GLN A 47 -15.37 -8.29 1.70
C GLN A 47 -15.24 -9.76 1.27
N CYS A 48 -16.30 -10.56 1.48
CA CYS A 48 -16.33 -11.96 1.05
C CYS A 48 -16.18 -12.08 -0.48
N LYS A 49 -16.98 -11.31 -1.23
CA LYS A 49 -16.90 -11.28 -2.70
C LYS A 49 -15.52 -10.83 -3.19
N ASP A 50 -15.00 -9.73 -2.65
CA ASP A 50 -13.69 -9.19 -2.99
C ASP A 50 -12.58 -10.23 -2.71
N ARG A 51 -12.63 -10.89 -1.55
CA ARG A 51 -11.66 -11.91 -1.17
C ARG A 51 -11.70 -13.09 -2.15
N TRP A 52 -12.89 -13.53 -2.50
CA TRP A 52 -13.08 -14.63 -3.44
C TRP A 52 -12.53 -14.29 -4.82
N MET A 53 -13.03 -13.20 -5.42
CA MET A 53 -12.71 -12.79 -6.79
C MET A 53 -11.23 -12.42 -7.00
N LYS A 54 -10.55 -11.93 -5.95
CA LYS A 54 -9.16 -11.46 -6.07
C LYS A 54 -8.12 -12.49 -5.64
N PHE A 55 -8.48 -13.47 -4.81
CA PHE A 55 -7.50 -14.39 -4.21
C PHE A 55 -7.90 -15.87 -4.17
N LEU A 56 -9.17 -16.20 -3.94
CA LEU A 56 -9.57 -17.59 -3.66
C LEU A 56 -10.10 -18.35 -4.87
N SER A 57 -10.73 -17.67 -5.83
CA SER A 57 -11.34 -18.32 -7.01
C SER A 57 -10.32 -19.23 -7.71
N PRO A 58 -10.72 -20.45 -8.14
CA PRO A 58 -9.84 -21.36 -8.86
C PRO A 58 -9.31 -20.78 -10.18
N ASP A 59 -10.04 -19.84 -10.78
CA ASP A 59 -9.66 -19.19 -12.04
C ASP A 59 -8.44 -18.26 -11.91
N ILE A 60 -8.00 -17.98 -10.68
CA ILE A 60 -6.91 -17.06 -10.42
C ILE A 60 -5.57 -17.79 -10.55
N ASN A 61 -4.79 -17.37 -11.53
CA ASN A 61 -3.45 -17.85 -11.78
C ASN A 61 -2.46 -17.31 -10.73
N ARG A 62 -1.96 -18.21 -9.89
CA ARG A 62 -0.99 -17.94 -8.82
C ARG A 62 0.47 -18.15 -9.22
N LYS A 63 0.75 -18.47 -10.49
CA LYS A 63 2.12 -18.65 -10.98
C LYS A 63 2.89 -17.32 -10.93
N PRO A 64 4.24 -17.35 -10.92
CA PRO A 64 5.03 -16.14 -11.09
C PRO A 64 4.65 -15.36 -12.34
N PHE A 65 4.86 -14.04 -12.34
CA PHE A 65 4.72 -13.23 -13.54
C PHE A 65 5.87 -13.52 -14.51
N THR A 66 5.52 -13.69 -15.77
CA THR A 66 6.46 -13.83 -16.88
C THR A 66 6.94 -12.45 -17.34
N LYS A 67 8.04 -12.42 -18.09
CA LYS A 67 8.60 -11.16 -18.59
C LYS A 67 7.65 -10.51 -19.60
N GLU A 68 6.99 -11.32 -20.41
CA GLU A 68 6.00 -10.91 -21.40
C GLU A 68 4.80 -10.23 -20.73
N GLU A 69 4.30 -10.81 -19.62
CA GLU A 69 3.26 -10.17 -18.81
C GLU A 69 3.74 -8.85 -18.20
N ASP A 70 4.98 -8.78 -17.70
CA ASP A 70 5.53 -7.55 -17.13
C ASP A 70 5.63 -6.42 -18.17
N ASP A 71 6.17 -6.73 -19.34
CA ASP A 71 6.32 -5.79 -20.45
C ASP A 71 4.95 -5.28 -20.90
N LEU A 72 3.95 -6.16 -20.97
CA LEU A 72 2.56 -5.78 -21.26
C LEU A 72 1.98 -4.85 -20.20
N ILE A 73 2.14 -5.18 -18.90
CA ILE A 73 1.64 -4.36 -17.78
C ILE A 73 2.23 -2.94 -17.86
N ILE A 74 3.53 -2.82 -18.12
CA ILE A 74 4.21 -1.52 -18.22
C ILE A 74 3.72 -0.76 -19.45
N ALA A 75 3.68 -1.42 -20.61
CA ALA A 75 3.26 -0.80 -21.86
C ALA A 75 1.84 -0.25 -21.78
N GLU A 76 0.90 -1.04 -21.24
CA GLU A 76 -0.49 -0.62 -21.10
C GLU A 76 -0.66 0.46 -20.03
N TYR A 77 0.03 0.34 -18.90
CA TYR A 77 0.00 1.41 -17.90
C TYR A 77 0.47 2.75 -18.47
N ASN A 78 1.50 2.75 -19.33
CA ASN A 78 1.97 3.97 -19.98
C ASN A 78 0.95 4.58 -20.96
N LYS A 79 0.07 3.75 -21.54
CA LYS A 79 -0.98 4.21 -22.46
C LYS A 79 -2.22 4.73 -21.74
N ILE A 80 -2.72 3.99 -20.75
CA ILE A 80 -4.05 4.23 -20.14
C ILE A 80 -4.00 4.60 -18.64
N GLY A 81 -2.82 4.54 -18.00
CA GLY A 81 -2.64 4.82 -16.59
C GLY A 81 -3.17 3.69 -15.67
N PRO A 82 -3.59 3.99 -14.42
CA PRO A 82 -3.94 3.01 -13.39
C PRO A 82 -5.31 2.33 -13.58
N GLN A 83 -5.66 2.00 -14.82
CA GLN A 83 -6.90 1.32 -15.19
C GLN A 83 -6.73 -0.21 -15.09
N TRP A 84 -6.54 -0.71 -13.86
CA TRP A 84 -6.17 -2.13 -13.60
C TRP A 84 -7.12 -3.14 -14.21
N VAL A 85 -8.43 -2.87 -14.18
CA VAL A 85 -9.46 -3.77 -14.74
C VAL A 85 -9.28 -3.93 -16.26
N ARG A 86 -8.92 -2.86 -16.98
CA ARG A 86 -8.64 -2.93 -18.42
C ARG A 86 -7.34 -3.66 -18.70
N ILE A 87 -6.30 -3.42 -17.90
CA ILE A 87 -5.02 -4.12 -18.04
C ILE A 87 -5.21 -5.63 -17.77
N THR A 88 -6.00 -6.02 -16.77
CA THR A 88 -6.29 -7.44 -16.50
C THR A 88 -7.10 -8.12 -17.59
N ALA A 89 -7.91 -7.38 -18.35
CA ALA A 89 -8.63 -7.97 -19.48
C ALA A 89 -7.68 -8.54 -20.54
N LEU A 90 -6.43 -8.06 -20.58
CA LEU A 90 -5.37 -8.54 -21.48
C LEU A 90 -4.52 -9.65 -20.85
N LEU A 91 -4.75 -9.99 -19.57
CA LEU A 91 -3.97 -10.95 -18.79
C LEU A 91 -4.88 -12.03 -18.22
N PRO A 92 -5.17 -13.10 -18.98
CA PRO A 92 -6.12 -14.11 -18.57
C PRO A 92 -5.71 -14.79 -17.26
N GLY A 93 -6.67 -14.91 -16.34
CA GLY A 93 -6.45 -15.51 -15.02
C GLY A 93 -5.69 -14.63 -14.03
N ARG A 94 -5.28 -13.40 -14.37
CA ARG A 94 -4.67 -12.46 -13.41
C ARG A 94 -5.74 -11.56 -12.79
N SER A 95 -5.63 -11.28 -11.50
CA SER A 95 -6.51 -10.33 -10.81
C SER A 95 -5.94 -8.92 -10.83
N ASP A 96 -6.82 -7.93 -10.74
CA ASP A 96 -6.45 -6.50 -10.72
C ASP A 96 -5.52 -6.17 -9.55
N ALA A 97 -5.76 -6.83 -8.42
CA ALA A 97 -4.93 -6.76 -7.24
C ALA A 97 -3.50 -7.29 -7.50
N SER A 98 -3.35 -8.42 -8.20
CA SER A 98 -2.03 -9.00 -8.48
C SER A 98 -1.25 -8.17 -9.51
N VAL A 99 -1.92 -7.69 -10.55
CA VAL A 99 -1.32 -6.80 -11.57
C VAL A 99 -0.84 -5.49 -10.95
N LYS A 100 -1.68 -4.84 -10.14
CA LYS A 100 -1.29 -3.61 -9.41
C LYS A 100 -0.10 -3.84 -8.49
N ALA A 101 -0.08 -4.97 -7.78
CA ALA A 101 1.04 -5.34 -6.93
C ALA A 101 2.33 -5.56 -7.75
N ARG A 102 2.23 -6.24 -8.90
CA ARG A 102 3.36 -6.47 -9.79
C ARG A 102 3.92 -5.17 -10.35
N TYR A 103 3.08 -4.28 -10.86
CA TYR A 103 3.48 -2.96 -11.36
C TYR A 103 4.24 -2.15 -10.30
N LYS A 104 3.78 -2.15 -9.04
CA LYS A 104 4.49 -1.49 -7.92
C LYS A 104 5.88 -2.06 -7.68
N LEU A 105 6.07 -3.37 -7.86
CA LEU A 105 7.40 -3.98 -7.75
C LEU A 105 8.29 -3.56 -8.91
N LEU A 106 7.77 -3.58 -10.15
CA LEU A 106 8.50 -3.18 -11.36
C LEU A 106 8.94 -1.70 -11.32
N THR A 107 8.10 -0.82 -10.80
CA THR A 107 8.44 0.62 -10.65
C THR A 107 9.44 0.86 -9.52
N ARG A 108 9.41 0.07 -8.44
CA ARG A 108 10.38 0.18 -7.35
C ARG A 108 11.77 -0.32 -7.72
N THR A 109 11.89 -1.25 -8.68
CA THR A 109 13.18 -1.73 -9.17
C THR A 109 13.79 -0.83 -10.23
N ARG A 110 12.97 -0.05 -10.96
CA ARG A 110 13.43 0.91 -11.98
C ARG A 110 14.00 2.22 -11.41
N THR A 111 13.74 2.54 -10.13
CA THR A 111 14.36 3.70 -9.47
C THR A 111 15.72 3.33 -8.85
N PRO A 112 16.80 4.11 -9.07
CA PRO A 112 18.11 3.82 -8.48
C PRO A 112 18.00 3.71 -6.96
N ARG A 113 18.57 2.64 -6.40
CA ARG A 113 18.49 2.30 -4.97
C ARG A 113 19.13 3.39 -4.09
N LYS A 114 18.37 4.41 -3.66
CA LYS A 114 18.76 5.31 -2.55
C LYS A 114 19.09 4.54 -1.24
N LYS A 115 18.74 3.25 -1.16
CA LYS A 115 18.96 2.37 0.00
C LYS A 115 20.39 1.83 0.18
N LYS A 116 21.27 1.89 -0.84
CA LYS A 116 22.68 1.49 -0.66
C LYS A 116 23.44 2.60 0.10
N ILE A 117 23.19 3.86 -0.26
CA ILE A 117 23.79 5.06 0.35
C ILE A 117 23.45 5.17 1.84
N CYS A 118 22.18 4.98 2.26
CA CYS A 118 21.81 5.03 3.68
C CYS A 118 22.40 3.88 4.53
N ARG A 119 22.77 2.75 3.94
CA ARG A 119 23.42 1.63 4.67
C ARG A 119 24.92 1.86 4.84
N GLU A 120 25.57 2.45 3.84
CA GLU A 120 26.98 2.84 3.89
C GLU A 120 27.18 3.97 4.93
N MET A 121 26.34 5.01 4.91
CA MET A 121 26.41 6.13 5.89
C MET A 121 26.26 5.67 7.36
N HIS A 122 25.41 4.68 7.63
CA HIS A 122 25.19 4.18 8.99
C HIS A 122 26.31 3.24 9.47
N LYS A 123 27.23 2.86 8.58
CA LYS A 123 28.40 2.03 8.90
C LYS A 123 29.59 2.89 9.35
N GLU A 124 29.74 4.10 8.81
CA GLU A 124 30.80 5.05 9.24
C GLU A 124 30.52 5.71 10.60
N LEU A 125 29.26 5.93 10.97
CA LEU A 125 28.86 6.51 12.27
C LEU A 125 29.07 5.58 13.48
N LYS A 126 29.68 4.39 13.32
CA LYS A 126 29.88 3.40 14.40
C LYS A 126 31.32 3.23 14.87
N LEU A 127 32.27 4.04 14.40
CA LEU A 127 33.65 4.01 14.85
C LEU A 127 34.08 5.35 15.46
N GLU A 128 33.42 5.76 16.54
CA GLU A 128 34.04 6.68 17.51
C GLU A 128 33.64 6.20 18.91
N PRO A 129 34.58 5.66 19.72
CA PRO A 129 34.32 5.40 21.12
C PRO A 129 34.00 6.73 21.81
N ARG A 130 32.84 6.81 22.45
CA ARG A 130 32.41 7.93 23.29
C ARG A 130 33.42 8.11 24.44
N ALA A 131 34.46 8.89 24.20
CA ALA A 131 35.35 9.36 25.25
C ALA A 131 34.61 10.44 26.06
N ASN A 132 34.62 10.26 27.37
CA ASN A 132 33.97 11.09 28.37
C ASN A 132 34.34 12.55 28.20
N PHE A 133 33.35 13.41 27.89
CA PHE A 133 33.51 14.84 28.10
C PHE A 133 32.91 15.16 29.47
N SER A 134 33.77 15.22 30.48
CA SER A 134 33.50 15.86 31.75
C SER A 134 33.10 17.31 31.46
N SER A 135 31.96 17.72 32.00
CA SER A 135 31.47 19.11 32.00
C SER A 135 32.54 20.06 32.54
N PRO A 136 32.74 21.21 31.89
CA PRO A 136 32.77 22.45 32.64
C PRO A 136 31.72 23.43 32.13
N GLU A 137 31.08 24.09 33.08
CA GLU A 137 30.18 25.22 32.90
C GLU A 137 30.78 26.28 31.97
N GLU A 138 30.07 26.65 30.90
CA GLU A 138 30.13 28.02 30.38
C GLU A 138 28.73 28.48 29.96
N THR A 139 28.23 29.44 30.73
CA THR A 139 27.01 30.21 30.52
C THR A 139 27.15 31.01 29.23
N PHE A 140 26.32 30.74 28.22
CA PHE A 140 26.19 31.65 27.07
C PHE A 140 24.79 32.28 27.02
N PRO A 141 24.72 33.60 26.77
CA PRO A 141 23.56 34.44 27.05
C PRO A 141 22.45 34.26 26.01
N ALA A 142 21.21 34.37 26.46
CA ALA A 142 20.02 34.40 25.60
C ALA A 142 20.04 35.66 24.72
N LEU A 143 20.23 35.49 23.41
CA LEU A 143 19.88 36.48 22.42
C LEU A 143 18.61 36.03 21.71
N ASN A 144 17.51 36.70 22.08
CA ASN A 144 16.29 36.78 21.28
C ASN A 144 16.63 37.43 19.94
N VAL A 145 16.36 36.72 18.85
CA VAL A 145 16.17 37.33 17.54
C VAL A 145 14.89 36.73 16.96
N ASP A 146 13.82 37.50 17.05
CA ASP A 146 12.59 37.29 16.30
C ASP A 146 12.91 37.24 14.81
N LEU A 147 12.45 36.21 14.09
CA LEU A 147 12.39 36.25 12.64
C LEU A 147 10.94 36.04 12.14
N PRO A 148 10.41 37.02 11.38
CA PRO A 148 9.00 37.18 11.10
C PRO A 148 8.48 36.24 10.01
N MET A 149 7.17 36.01 10.11
CA MET A 149 6.20 35.76 9.04
C MET A 149 6.71 36.11 7.63
N VAL A 150 6.85 35.09 6.78
CA VAL A 150 6.64 35.20 5.33
C VAL A 150 5.76 34.04 4.91
N ASP A 151 4.46 34.19 5.19
CA ASP A 151 3.42 33.71 4.31
C ASP A 151 3.53 34.51 3.01
N GLU A 152 3.88 33.85 1.92
CA GLU A 152 3.46 34.11 0.53
C GLU A 152 4.35 33.24 -0.39
N ILE A 153 3.74 32.56 -1.36
CA ILE A 153 4.30 31.53 -2.28
C ILE A 153 4.01 30.07 -1.86
N PHE A 154 2.78 29.77 -1.42
CA PHE A 154 2.22 28.43 -1.64
C PHE A 154 0.70 28.45 -1.85
N ASP A 155 0.22 29.37 -2.71
CA ASP A 155 -1.22 29.51 -3.04
C ASP A 155 -1.55 29.16 -4.50
N ASP A 156 -0.72 28.37 -5.17
CA ASP A 156 -0.96 28.05 -6.60
C ASP A 156 -0.85 26.57 -6.98
N LEU A 157 -0.88 25.64 -6.00
CA LEU A 157 -0.78 24.19 -6.32
C LEU A 157 -1.85 23.28 -5.71
N PHE A 158 -2.80 23.79 -4.93
CA PHE A 158 -3.97 23.02 -4.48
C PHE A 158 -5.26 23.81 -4.68
N GLY A 159 -5.47 24.24 -5.92
CA GLY A 159 -6.77 24.65 -6.41
C GLY A 159 -7.74 23.48 -6.49
N THR A 160 -8.82 23.61 -5.73
CA THR A 160 -10.20 23.19 -6.04
C THR A 160 -10.47 21.73 -6.42
N PHE A 161 -11.11 21.00 -5.49
CA PHE A 161 -12.11 20.00 -5.88
C PHE A 161 -13.24 19.97 -4.86
N GLU A 162 -14.21 20.88 -5.05
CA GLU A 162 -15.59 20.66 -4.60
C GLU A 162 -16.26 19.64 -5.51
N ILE A 163 -17.10 18.81 -4.88
CA ILE A 163 -17.86 17.71 -5.45
C ILE A 163 -19.30 18.21 -5.63
N PHE A 164 -19.84 18.05 -6.83
CA PHE A 164 -21.25 17.75 -7.04
C PHE A 164 -21.36 16.37 -7.68
#